data_AF-A0AA35WK05-F1
#
_entry.id   AF-A0AA35WK05-F1
#
_cell.length_a   1.000
_cell.length_b   1.000
_cell.length_c   1.000
_cell.angle_alpha   90.00
_cell.angle_beta   90.00
_cell.angle_gamma   90.00
#
_symmetry.space_group_name_H-M   'P 1'
#
loop_
_entity.id
_entity.type
_entity.pdbx_description
1 polymer ?
#
loop_
_entity_poly.entity_id
_entity_poly.type
_entity_poly.pdbx_seq_one_letter_code
_entity_poly.pdbx_strand_id
1 'polypeptide(L)'
;MAAVTGAHLISNRLNAAQVLAAAQTELLELLGDPSVKKVIVWDPDLIQPMTIIAEATFIRKGGVTKMVRLPVTGLTERYEDASEFIFLVRPTLTIVDMVAEAIRLITLQ
;
A
#
# COMPACT_ATOMS: atom_id res chain seq x y z
N MET A 1 19.10 9.81 -3.12
CA MET A 1 18.68 8.62 -2.37
C MET A 1 18.60 8.99 -0.89
N ALA A 2 17.41 9.21 -0.34
CA ALA A 2 17.27 9.41 1.11
C ALA A 2 17.08 8.03 1.74
N ALA A 3 18.15 7.49 2.32
CA ALA A 3 18.09 6.30 3.15
C ALA A 3 17.39 6.66 4.46
N VAL A 4 16.39 5.87 4.85
CA VAL A 4 15.86 5.90 6.22
C VAL A 4 17.03 5.64 7.15
N THR A 5 17.35 6.58 8.04
CA THR A 5 18.42 6.43 9.03
C THR A 5 17.93 5.51 10.16
N GLY A 6 17.77 4.22 9.82
CA GLY A 6 17.45 3.12 10.72
C GLY A 6 18.65 2.70 11.56
N ALA A 7 19.47 3.65 12.05
CA ALA A 7 20.63 3.33 12.88
C ALA A 7 20.22 2.52 14.12
N HIS A 8 19.01 2.76 14.65
CA HIS A 8 18.42 1.99 15.75
C HIS A 8 18.04 0.54 15.38
N LEU A 9 17.91 0.22 14.09
CA LEU A 9 17.66 -1.13 13.58
C LEU A 9 18.95 -1.94 13.41
N ILE A 10 20.11 -1.28 13.57
CA ILE A 10 21.43 -1.89 13.44
C ILE A 10 21.99 -2.10 14.84
N SER A 11 22.22 -3.35 15.20
CA SER A 11 22.95 -3.74 16.41
C SER A 11 24.18 -4.56 16.03
N ASN A 12 25.10 -4.75 16.98
CA ASN A 12 26.33 -5.51 16.74
C ASN A 12 26.11 -6.97 16.32
N ARG A 13 24.93 -7.54 16.58
CA ARG A 13 24.62 -8.96 16.30
C ARG A 13 23.53 -9.15 15.24
N LEU A 14 22.74 -8.13 14.96
CA LEU A 14 21.61 -8.20 14.04
C LEU A 14 21.41 -6.85 13.36
N ASN A 15 21.27 -6.88 12.04
CA ASN A 15 20.92 -5.73 11.24
C ASN A 15 19.48 -5.88 10.69
N ALA A 16 18.50 -5.41 11.44
CA ALA A 16 17.10 -5.44 11.02
C ALA A 16 16.80 -4.46 9.87
N ALA A 17 17.72 -3.51 9.57
CA ALA A 17 17.59 -2.64 8.41
C ALA A 17 17.65 -3.41 7.09
N GLN A 18 18.26 -4.60 7.06
CA GLN A 18 18.24 -5.47 5.88
C GLN A 18 16.84 -6.02 5.60
N VAL A 19 16.09 -6.39 6.64
CA VAL A 19 14.69 -6.85 6.51
C VAL A 19 13.81 -5.71 6.01
N LEU A 20 13.97 -4.52 6.58
CA LEU A 20 13.26 -3.32 6.13
C LEU A 20 13.56 -3.00 4.66
N ALA A 21 14.83 -3.05 4.26
CA ALA A 21 15.24 -2.79 2.88
C ALA A 21 14.68 -3.83 1.90
N ALA A 22 14.70 -5.12 2.26
CA ALA A 22 14.10 -6.17 1.44
C ALA A 22 12.58 -5.95 1.27
N ALA A 23 11.86 -5.70 2.36
CA ALA A 23 10.42 -5.43 2.31
C ALA A 23 10.08 -4.16 1.49
N GLN A 24 10.90 -3.11 1.56
CA GLN A 24 10.75 -1.91 0.73
C GLN A 24 10.98 -2.19 -0.76
N THR A 25 11.96 -3.03 -1.11
CA THR A 25 12.20 -3.46 -2.48
C THR A 25 11.02 -4.29 -3.00
N GLU A 26 10.59 -5.31 -2.26
CA GLU A 26 9.44 -6.16 -2.64
C GLU A 26 8.16 -5.33 -2.81
N LEU A 27 7.95 -4.33 -1.93
CA LEU A 27 6.81 -3.43 -2.06
C LEU A 27 6.87 -2.61 -3.35
N LEU A 28 8.03 -2.05 -3.73
CA LEU A 28 8.16 -1.31 -4.98
C LEU A 28 7.99 -2.21 -6.21
N GLU A 29 8.51 -3.44 -6.15
CA GLU A 29 8.32 -4.43 -7.21
C GLU A 29 6.84 -4.79 -7.39
N LEU A 30 6.10 -4.97 -6.29
CA LEU A 30 4.65 -5.19 -6.31
C LEU A 30 3.89 -3.99 -6.88
N LEU A 31 4.34 -2.76 -6.60
CA LEU A 31 3.75 -1.55 -7.16
C LEU A 31 4.09 -1.34 -8.64
N GLY A 32 5.08 -2.05 -9.19
CA GLY A 32 5.38 -2.09 -10.62
C GLY A 32 5.77 -0.73 -11.21
N ASP A 33 5.29 -0.46 -12.43
CA ASP A 33 5.68 0.72 -13.22
C ASP A 33 5.20 2.04 -12.56
N PRO A 34 6.11 2.93 -12.13
CA PRO A 34 5.74 4.17 -11.46
C PRO A 34 5.02 5.20 -12.36
N SER A 35 5.02 5.02 -13.68
CA SER A 35 4.28 5.88 -14.61
C SER A 35 2.77 5.62 -14.62
N VAL A 36 2.35 4.42 -14.18
CA VAL A 36 0.95 4.02 -14.08
C VAL A 36 0.35 4.56 -12.79
N LYS A 37 -0.75 5.31 -12.92
CA LYS A 37 -1.48 5.87 -11.78
C LYS A 37 -2.28 4.79 -11.06
N LYS A 38 -2.02 4.63 -9.76
CA LYS A 38 -2.63 3.57 -8.95
C LYS A 38 -3.35 4.10 -7.73
N VAL A 39 -4.36 3.36 -7.30
CA VAL A 39 -5.01 3.55 -6.00
C VAL A 39 -4.74 2.33 -5.14
N ILE A 40 -4.24 2.55 -3.92
CA ILE A 40 -4.18 1.47 -2.93
C ILE A 40 -5.46 1.45 -2.11
N VAL A 41 -6.06 0.27 -1.97
CA VAL A 41 -7.16 -0.02 -1.07
C VAL A 41 -6.63 -0.80 0.12
N TRP A 42 -6.69 -0.20 1.31
CA TRP A 42 -6.08 -0.74 2.53
C TRP A 42 -7.09 -1.49 3.40
N ASP A 43 -6.66 -2.65 3.92
CA ASP A 43 -7.16 -3.14 5.20
C ASP A 43 -6.76 -2.14 6.32
N PRO A 44 -7.72 -1.58 7.09
CA PRO A 44 -7.43 -0.59 8.13
C PRO A 44 -6.35 -1.01 9.12
N ASP A 45 -6.29 -2.29 9.48
CA ASP A 45 -5.37 -2.79 10.49
C ASP A 45 -3.95 -2.98 9.94
N LEU A 46 -3.76 -2.99 8.62
CA LEU A 46 -2.42 -3.04 8.01
C LEU A 46 -1.77 -1.67 7.89
N ILE A 47 -2.54 -0.58 7.90
CA ILE A 47 -2.00 0.77 7.68
C ILE A 47 -0.91 1.09 8.69
N GLN A 48 -1.16 0.86 9.98
CA GLN A 48 -0.21 1.20 11.03
C GLN A 48 1.08 0.35 10.94
N PRO A 49 1.04 -1.00 10.90
CA PRO A 49 2.24 -1.80 10.67
C PRO A 49 3.01 -1.41 9.41
N MET A 50 2.31 -1.05 8.33
CA MET A 50 2.94 -0.66 7.07
C MET A 50 3.73 0.64 7.17
N THR A 51 3.40 1.56 8.09
CA THR A 51 4.19 2.78 8.30
C THR A 51 5.62 2.50 8.78
N ILE A 52 5.87 1.33 9.38
CA ILE A 52 7.22 0.90 9.77
C ILE A 52 8.04 0.56 8.51
N ILE A 53 7.37 0.01 7.50
CA ILE A 53 8.01 -0.40 6.24
C ILE A 53 8.17 0.78 5.30
N ALA A 54 7.10 1.55 5.08
CA ALA A 54 7.09 2.62 4.11
C ALA A 54 6.14 3.75 4.53
N GLU A 55 6.66 4.97 4.49
CA GLU A 55 5.83 6.16 4.58
C GLU A 55 5.06 6.40 3.27
N ALA A 56 4.00 7.21 3.34
CA ALA A 56 3.22 7.60 2.17
C ALA A 56 4.09 8.17 1.03
N THR A 57 5.15 8.91 1.35
CA THR A 57 6.10 9.47 0.38
C THR A 57 6.89 8.41 -0.38
N PHE A 58 7.22 7.28 0.28
CA PHE A 58 7.87 6.14 -0.35
C PHE A 58 6.91 5.44 -1.32
N ILE A 59 5.69 5.16 -0.87
CA ILE A 59 4.64 4.49 -1.65
C ILE A 59 4.28 5.28 -2.92
N ARG A 60 4.23 6.61 -2.82
CA ARG A 60 4.00 7.51 -3.97
C ARG A 60 5.04 7.38 -5.09
N LYS A 61 6.25 6.87 -4.80
CA LYS A 61 7.26 6.61 -5.83
C LYS A 61 6.83 5.52 -6.80
N GLY A 62 5.94 4.61 -6.41
CA GLY A 62 5.39 3.54 -7.25
C GLY A 62 4.16 3.93 -8.07
N GLY A 63 3.91 5.24 -8.28
CA GLY A 63 2.77 5.72 -9.07
C GLY A 63 1.44 5.78 -8.30
N VAL A 64 1.47 5.59 -6.97
CA VAL A 64 0.26 5.62 -6.13
C VAL A 64 -0.21 7.07 -5.94
N THR A 65 -1.35 7.42 -6.52
CA THR A 65 -1.91 8.78 -6.46
C THR A 65 -2.87 8.95 -5.29
N LYS A 66 -3.68 7.92 -5.00
CA LYS A 66 -4.64 7.91 -3.90
C LYS A 66 -4.54 6.64 -3.06
N MET A 67 -4.98 6.74 -1.82
CA MET A 67 -5.06 5.64 -0.86
C MET A 67 -6.41 5.71 -0.15
N VAL A 68 -7.12 4.59 -0.12
CA VAL A 68 -8.45 4.46 0.48
C VAL A 68 -8.47 3.28 1.44
N ARG A 69 -9.49 3.19 2.30
CA ARG A 69 -9.60 2.15 3.33
C ARG A 69 -10.85 1.31 3.09
N LEU A 70 -10.78 0.03 3.41
CA LEU A 70 -11.97 -0.82 3.56
C LEU A 70 -12.70 -0.50 4.87
N PRO A 71 -14.03 -0.68 4.93
CA PRO A 71 -14.92 -0.82 3.78
C PRO A 71 -14.94 0.48 2.95
N VAL A 72 -14.98 0.34 1.63
CA VAL A 72 -15.09 1.50 0.73
C VAL A 72 -16.53 2.03 0.83
N THR A 73 -16.72 3.15 1.52
CA THR A 73 -18.03 3.80 1.65
C THR A 73 -18.11 5.02 0.75
N GLY A 74 -19.15 5.10 -0.08
CA GLY A 74 -19.51 6.31 -0.81
C GLY A 74 -18.38 6.91 -1.63
N LEU A 75 -18.05 6.28 -2.77
CA LEU A 75 -17.09 6.82 -3.74
C LEU A 75 -17.64 8.10 -4.37
N THR A 76 -17.58 9.19 -3.63
CA THR A 76 -17.94 10.54 -4.10
C THR A 76 -16.85 11.11 -4.99
N GLU A 77 -15.60 10.66 -4.81
CA GLU A 77 -14.50 10.96 -5.71
C GLU A 77 -14.44 9.94 -6.85
N ARG A 78 -14.57 10.43 -8.08
CA ARG A 78 -14.26 9.65 -9.28
C ARG A 78 -12.76 9.32 -9.28
N TYR A 79 -12.42 8.06 -9.49
CA TYR A 79 -11.05 7.60 -9.77
C TYR A 79 -10.79 7.47 -11.27
N GLU A 80 -11.43 8.32 -12.08
CA GLU A 80 -11.36 8.27 -13.55
C GLU A 80 -9.93 8.35 -14.11
N ASP A 81 -8.97 8.83 -13.31
CA ASP A 81 -7.57 8.91 -13.69
C ASP A 81 -6.69 7.77 -13.15
N ALA A 82 -7.25 6.84 -12.37
CA ALA A 82 -6.54 5.66 -11.91
C ALA A 82 -6.65 4.53 -12.92
N SER A 83 -5.52 3.96 -13.31
CA SER A 83 -5.46 2.81 -14.21
C SER A 83 -5.53 1.48 -13.45
N GLU A 84 -5.08 1.46 -12.19
CA GLU A 84 -4.99 0.24 -11.39
C GLU A 84 -5.45 0.46 -9.95
N PHE A 85 -6.09 -0.56 -9.39
CA PHE A 85 -6.43 -0.65 -7.97
C PHE A 85 -5.69 -1.82 -7.35
N ILE A 86 -4.91 -1.55 -6.31
CA ILE A 86 -4.13 -2.56 -5.58
C ILE A 86 -4.73 -2.72 -4.19
N PHE A 87 -5.21 -3.92 -3.88
CA PHE A 87 -5.75 -4.25 -2.57
C PHE A 87 -4.65 -4.84 -1.68
N LEU A 88 -4.28 -4.12 -0.62
CA LEU A 88 -3.33 -4.60 0.39
C LEU A 88 -4.09 -4.97 1.65
N VAL A 89 -4.36 -6.27 1.80
CA VAL A 89 -5.29 -6.78 2.80
C VAL A 89 -4.81 -8.08 3.47
N ARG A 90 -5.25 -8.35 4.70
CA ARG A 90 -4.99 -9.64 5.35
C ARG A 90 -5.93 -10.72 4.80
N PRO A 91 -5.54 -12.00 4.81
CA PRO A 91 -6.35 -13.10 4.30
C PRO A 91 -7.42 -13.53 5.31
N THR A 92 -8.45 -12.71 5.53
CA THR A 92 -9.60 -13.03 6.39
C THR A 92 -10.90 -13.02 5.60
N LEU A 93 -11.88 -13.85 5.99
CA LEU A 93 -13.15 -13.97 5.27
C LEU A 93 -13.93 -12.66 5.24
N THR A 94 -13.95 -11.92 6.36
CA THR A 94 -14.65 -10.62 6.44
C THR A 94 -14.08 -9.60 5.45
N ILE A 95 -12.76 -9.63 5.21
CA ILE A 95 -12.12 -8.74 4.23
C ILE A 95 -12.49 -9.13 2.80
N VAL A 96 -12.66 -10.42 2.49
CA VAL A 96 -13.03 -10.89 1.15
C VAL A 96 -14.37 -10.27 0.71
N ASP A 97 -15.37 -10.26 1.61
CA ASP A 97 -16.67 -9.66 1.33
C ASP A 97 -16.54 -8.14 1.07
N MET A 98 -15.71 -7.44 1.85
CA MET A 98 -15.45 -6.01 1.66
C MET A 98 -14.73 -5.71 0.34
N VAL A 99 -13.78 -6.57 -0.06
CA VAL A 99 -13.06 -6.44 -1.34
C VAL A 99 -14.02 -6.66 -2.51
N ALA A 100 -14.88 -7.68 -2.45
CA ALA A 100 -15.87 -7.95 -3.48
C ALA A 100 -16.82 -6.76 -3.67
N GLU A 101 -17.31 -6.18 -2.57
CA GLU A 101 -18.17 -5.00 -2.63
C GLU A 101 -17.43 -3.76 -3.16
N ALA A 102 -16.17 -3.56 -2.75
CA ALA A 102 -15.34 -2.47 -3.28
C ALA A 102 -15.12 -2.59 -4.80
N ILE A 103 -14.83 -3.79 -5.30
CA ILE A 103 -14.71 -4.05 -6.75
C ILE A 103 -16.02 -3.71 -7.45
N ARG A 104 -17.16 -4.16 -6.92
CA ARG A 104 -18.48 -3.85 -7.48
C ARG A 104 -18.72 -2.34 -7.56
N LEU A 105 -18.37 -1.58 -6.52
CA LEU A 105 -18.51 -0.13 -6.50
C LEU A 105 -17.58 0.57 -7.50
N ILE A 106 -16.34 0.12 -7.63
CA ILE A 106 -15.34 0.71 -8.53
C ILE A 106 -15.70 0.46 -10.01
N THR A 107 -16.14 -0.75 -10.37
CA THR A 107 -16.49 -1.09 -11.76
C THR A 107 -17.78 -0.41 -12.26
N LEU A 108 -18.64 0.04 -11.35
CA LEU A 108 -19.89 0.73 -11.69
C LEU A 108 -19.73 2.25 -11.88
N GLN A 109 -18.52 2.80 -11.68
CA GLN A 109 -18.20 4.21 -11.97
C GLN A 109 -17.71 4.38 -13.40
#